data_AF-A0A645DL25-F1
#
_entry.id   AF-A0A645DL25-F1
#
_cell.length_a   1.000
_cell.length_b   1.000
_cell.length_c   1.000
_cell.angle_alpha   90.00
_cell.angle_beta   90.00
_cell.angle_gamma   90.00
#
_symmetry.space_group_name_H-M   'P 1'
#
loop_
_entity.id
_entity.type
_entity.pdbx_description
1 polymer ?
#
loop_
_entity_poly.entity_id
_entity_poly.type
_entity_poly.pdbx_seq_one_letter_code
_entity_poly.pdbx_strand_id
1 'polypeptide(L)'
;MTLSPVSAEQLTQELGNAARGIGISQVMPYPWNSTVTLVKEYQQFIGKQGPYSYTSMEGFVIAKVAADALRKAGGKDLSREKLISVLEGTNQDLGGYRIAFGPNNRAGSQFVQLTVIGAGGKLIK
;
A
#
# COMPACT_ATOMS: atom_id res chain seq x y z
N MET A 1 3.96 9.05 -14.92
CA MET A 1 3.13 7.89 -14.57
C MET A 1 1.81 8.40 -14.04
N THR A 2 0.72 8.12 -14.74
CA THR A 2 -0.65 8.39 -14.26
C THR A 2 -1.05 7.19 -13.39
N LEU A 3 -1.16 7.39 -12.08
CA LEU A 3 -1.79 6.42 -11.19
C LEU A 3 -3.30 6.46 -11.42
N SER A 4 -3.94 5.31 -11.66
CA SER A 4 -5.40 5.24 -11.62
C SER A 4 -5.83 5.22 -10.16
N PRO A 5 -6.60 6.21 -9.67
CA PRO A 5 -7.15 6.19 -8.32
C PRO A 5 -8.39 5.28 -8.20
N VAL A 6 -8.84 4.68 -9.31
CA VAL A 6 -10.05 3.85 -9.33
C VAL A 6 -9.78 2.54 -8.62
N SER A 7 -10.49 2.30 -7.53
CA SER A 7 -10.43 1.02 -6.82
C SER A 7 -11.17 -0.06 -7.59
N ALA A 8 -10.81 -1.33 -7.37
CA ALA A 8 -11.53 -2.45 -7.96
C ALA A 8 -13.01 -2.47 -7.58
N GLU A 9 -13.32 -2.04 -6.35
CA GLU A 9 -14.69 -1.93 -5.84
C GLU A 9 -15.49 -0.88 -6.63
N GLN A 10 -14.92 0.30 -6.86
CA GLN A 10 -15.54 1.34 -7.68
C GLN A 10 -15.76 0.86 -9.12
N LEU A 11 -14.75 0.24 -9.73
CA LEU A 11 -14.86 -0.29 -11.09
C LEU A 11 -15.96 -1.36 -11.20
N THR A 12 -16.06 -2.22 -10.19
CA THR A 12 -17.08 -3.27 -10.12
C THR A 12 -18.48 -2.67 -9.95
N GLN A 13 -18.62 -1.61 -9.14
CA GLN A 13 -19.90 -0.91 -8.95
C GLN A 13 -20.39 -0.26 -10.24
N GLU A 14 -19.49 0.38 -11.00
CA GLU A 14 -19.85 1.07 -12.24
C GLU A 14 -20.14 0.11 -13.40
N LEU A 15 -19.37 -0.97 -13.54
CA LEU A 15 -19.48 -1.89 -14.69
C LEU A 15 -20.40 -3.10 -14.44
N GLY A 16 -20.74 -3.38 -13.18
CA GLY A 16 -21.54 -4.55 -12.81
C GLY A 16 -20.96 -5.84 -13.39
N ASN A 17 -21.78 -6.59 -14.14
CA ASN A 17 -21.37 -7.86 -14.76
C ASN A 17 -20.25 -7.70 -15.80
N ALA A 18 -20.11 -6.53 -16.43
CA ALA A 18 -19.05 -6.27 -17.42
C ALA A 18 -17.67 -6.14 -16.77
N ALA A 19 -17.60 -5.98 -15.44
CA ALA A 19 -16.34 -5.94 -14.71
C ALA A 19 -15.61 -7.30 -14.71
N ARG A 20 -16.35 -8.40 -14.90
CA ARG A 20 -15.79 -9.76 -14.81
C ARG A 20 -14.70 -9.98 -15.87
N GLY A 21 -13.57 -10.50 -15.43
CA GLY A 21 -12.42 -10.78 -16.29
C GLY A 21 -11.46 -9.60 -16.45
N ILE A 22 -11.79 -8.41 -15.92
CA ILE A 22 -10.85 -7.29 -15.90
C ILE A 22 -9.70 -7.62 -14.94
N GLY A 23 -8.48 -7.52 -15.48
CA GLY A 23 -7.24 -7.59 -14.71
C GLY A 23 -6.87 -6.22 -14.13
N ILE A 24 -6.50 -6.19 -12.86
CA ILE A 24 -6.06 -5.00 -12.14
C ILE A 24 -4.67 -5.28 -11.56
N SER A 25 -3.71 -4.43 -11.92
CA SER A 25 -2.37 -4.44 -11.32
C SER A 25 -2.41 -3.69 -9.99
N GLN A 26 -2.15 -4.41 -8.91
CA GLN A 26 -2.13 -3.91 -7.54
C GLN A 26 -0.70 -3.61 -7.11
N VAL A 27 -0.51 -2.49 -6.44
CA VAL A 27 0.80 -2.04 -5.90
C VAL A 27 0.96 -2.29 -4.40
N MET A 28 -0.06 -2.89 -3.78
CA MET A 28 -0.08 -3.34 -2.40
C MET A 28 -0.41 -4.84 -2.34
N PRO A 29 0.05 -5.57 -1.30
CA PRO A 29 -0.35 -6.96 -1.08
C PRO A 29 -1.87 -7.09 -0.89
N TYR A 30 -2.41 -8.28 -1.13
CA TYR A 30 -3.85 -8.55 -0.94
C TYR A 30 -4.30 -8.26 0.51
N PRO A 31 -5.13 -7.23 0.77
CA PRO A 31 -5.45 -6.74 2.13
C PRO A 31 -6.14 -7.75 3.05
N TRP A 32 -6.66 -8.85 2.50
CA TRP A 32 -7.35 -9.90 3.24
C TRP A 32 -6.47 -11.12 3.53
N ASN A 33 -5.24 -11.18 2.99
CA ASN A 33 -4.33 -12.30 3.23
C ASN A 33 -3.50 -12.12 4.52
N SER A 34 -4.04 -12.56 5.65
CA SER A 34 -3.38 -12.47 6.97
C SER A 34 -2.13 -13.35 7.15
N THR A 35 -1.75 -14.15 6.14
CA THR A 35 -0.47 -14.89 6.15
C THR A 35 0.73 -13.97 5.92
N VAL A 36 0.52 -12.79 5.30
CA VAL A 36 1.56 -11.76 5.16
C VAL A 36 1.59 -10.93 6.43
N THR A 37 2.76 -10.81 7.07
CA THR A 37 2.91 -10.09 8.35
C THR A 37 2.44 -8.65 8.27
N LEU A 38 2.78 -7.93 7.18
CA LEU A 38 2.29 -6.56 6.96
C LEU A 38 0.76 -6.48 6.96
N VAL A 39 0.10 -7.41 6.27
CA VAL A 39 -1.36 -7.44 6.15
C VAL A 39 -1.99 -7.75 7.50
N LYS A 40 -1.40 -8.68 8.27
CA LYS A 40 -1.86 -8.99 9.63
C LYS A 40 -1.80 -7.77 10.55
N GLU A 41 -0.69 -7.02 10.51
CA GLU A 41 -0.54 -5.78 11.29
C GLU A 41 -1.57 -4.72 10.87
N TYR A 42 -1.75 -4.54 9.56
CA TYR A 42 -2.75 -3.65 9.00
C TYR A 42 -4.17 -4.00 9.47
N GLN A 43 -4.56 -5.27 9.41
CA GLN A 43 -5.89 -5.73 9.87
C GLN A 43 -6.08 -5.49 11.38
N GLN A 44 -5.03 -5.67 12.19
CA GLN A 44 -5.06 -5.36 13.62
C GLN A 44 -5.22 -3.86 13.88
N PHE A 45 -4.55 -3.02 13.10
CA PHE A 45 -4.62 -1.56 13.22
C PHE A 45 -6.02 -1.03 12.86
N ILE A 46 -6.56 -1.46 11.72
CA ILE A 46 -7.91 -1.05 11.29
C ILE A 46 -8.97 -1.63 12.24
N GLY A 47 -8.87 -2.92 12.58
CA GLY A 47 -9.81 -3.60 13.47
C GLY A 47 -11.26 -3.42 13.01
N LYS A 48 -12.09 -2.77 13.85
CA LYS A 48 -13.50 -2.48 13.56
C LYS A 48 -13.75 -1.06 13.01
N GLN A 49 -12.70 -0.27 12.78
CA GLN A 49 -12.83 1.14 12.40
C GLN A 49 -13.28 1.33 10.94
N GLY A 50 -13.08 0.34 10.09
CA GLY A 50 -13.50 0.40 8.69
C GLY A 50 -13.25 -0.90 7.93
N PRO A 51 -13.75 -0.98 6.69
CA PRO A 51 -13.51 -2.13 5.82
C PRO A 51 -12.06 -2.18 5.36
N TYR A 52 -11.57 -3.38 5.07
CA TYR A 52 -10.27 -3.56 4.42
C TYR A 52 -10.38 -3.21 2.94
N SER A 53 -9.37 -2.53 2.40
CA SER A 53 -9.28 -2.18 0.98
C SER A 53 -7.82 -1.92 0.59
N TYR A 54 -7.53 -1.97 -0.71
CA TYR A 54 -6.19 -1.62 -1.20
C TYR A 54 -5.81 -0.18 -0.83
N THR A 55 -6.75 0.76 -0.95
CA THR A 55 -6.55 2.17 -0.60
C THR A 55 -6.22 2.37 0.89
N SER A 56 -6.95 1.70 1.78
CA SER A 56 -6.67 1.82 3.21
C SER A 56 -5.38 1.10 3.62
N MET A 57 -5.01 0.02 2.93
CA MET A 57 -3.72 -0.63 3.11
C MET A 57 -2.55 0.26 2.64
N GLU A 58 -2.68 0.93 1.49
CA GLU A 58 -1.72 1.93 1.02
C GLU A 58 -1.55 3.06 2.03
N GLY A 59 -2.66 3.62 2.52
CA GLY A 59 -2.64 4.66 3.56
C GLY A 59 -1.92 4.20 4.84
N PHE A 60 -2.16 2.96 5.27
CA PHE A 60 -1.46 2.38 6.42
C PHE A 60 0.06 2.28 6.20
N VAL A 61 0.50 1.79 5.04
CA VAL A 61 1.93 1.69 4.68
C VAL A 61 2.58 3.08 4.63
N ILE A 62 1.93 4.04 3.98
CA ILE A 62 2.41 5.43 3.89
C ILE A 62 2.58 6.02 5.30
N ALA A 63 1.56 5.89 6.15
CA ALA A 63 1.59 6.39 7.52
C ALA A 63 2.69 5.73 8.36
N LYS A 64 2.85 4.40 8.23
CA LYS A 64 3.89 3.63 8.93
C LYS A 64 5.29 4.11 8.54
N VAL A 65 5.56 4.25 7.25
CA VAL A 65 6.87 4.74 6.73
C VAL A 65 7.12 6.19 7.15
N ALA A 66 6.12 7.06 7.03
CA ALA A 66 6.25 8.47 7.42
C ALA A 66 6.52 8.62 8.92
N ALA A 67 5.79 7.89 9.77
CA ALA A 67 5.98 7.93 11.21
C ALA A 67 7.37 7.44 11.63
N ASP A 68 7.88 6.37 11.01
CA ASP A 68 9.23 5.86 11.24
C ASP A 68 10.31 6.89 10.81
N ALA A 69 10.15 7.48 9.62
CA ALA A 69 11.06 8.50 9.12
C ALA A 69 11.08 9.76 10.01
N LEU A 70 9.92 10.23 10.47
CA LEU A 70 9.82 11.37 11.39
C LEU A 70 10.50 11.10 12.74
N ARG A 71 10.37 9.88 13.28
CA ARG A 71 11.06 9.48 14.51
C ARG A 71 12.58 9.47 14.32
N LYS A 72 13.05 8.92 13.20
CA LYS A 72 14.48 8.85 12.85
C LYS A 72 15.10 10.22 12.52
N ALA A 73 14.32 11.15 11.96
CA ALA A 73 14.78 12.47 11.56
C ALA A 73 15.00 13.45 12.73
N GLY A 74 14.85 13.01 13.98
CA GLY A 74 15.21 13.76 15.17
C GLY A 74 14.04 14.28 16.00
N GLY A 75 12.79 13.92 15.66
CA GLY A 75 11.61 14.25 16.47
C GLY A 75 11.44 15.75 16.74
N LYS A 76 12.00 16.23 17.87
CA LYS A 76 11.97 17.66 18.27
C LYS A 76 12.90 18.54 17.43
N ASP A 77 14.01 18.01 16.92
CA ASP A 77 14.97 18.74 16.07
C ASP A 77 14.77 18.47 14.57
N LEU A 78 13.52 18.18 14.19
CA LEU A 78 13.12 17.83 12.84
C LEU A 78 13.34 19.00 11.88
N SER A 79 14.00 18.73 10.74
CA SER A 79 14.03 19.63 9.60
C SER A 79 13.67 18.87 8.32
N ARG A 80 13.32 19.62 7.26
CA ARG A 80 12.98 19.03 5.95
C ARG A 80 14.16 18.24 5.39
N GLU A 81 15.37 18.77 5.53
CA GLU A 81 16.61 18.19 5.03
C GLU A 81 16.93 16.87 5.74
N LYS A 82 16.76 16.83 7.07
CA LYS A 82 16.92 15.60 7.86
C LYS A 82 15.89 14.55 7.47
N LEU A 83 14.63 14.94 7.30
CA LEU A 83 13.57 14.01 6.88
C LEU A 83 13.85 13.41 5.50
N ILE A 84 14.25 14.24 4.54
CA ILE A 84 14.63 13.77 3.19
C ILE A 84 15.81 12.81 3.28
N SER A 85 16.86 13.16 4.02
CA SER A 85 18.04 12.31 4.20
C SER A 85 17.69 10.94 4.80
N VAL A 86 16.83 10.90 5.82
CA VAL A 86 16.34 9.66 6.42
C VAL A 86 15.51 8.84 5.43
N LEU A 87 14.60 9.48 4.70
CA LEU A 87 13.79 8.80 3.69
C LEU A 87 14.67 8.21 2.60
N GLU A 88 15.61 8.99 2.05
CA GLU A 88 16.55 8.55 1.00
C GLU A 88 17.49 7.42 1.50
N GLY A 89 17.75 7.32 2.80
CA GLY A 89 18.49 6.21 3.42
C GLY A 89 17.62 4.99 3.80
N THR A 90 16.30 5.04 3.60
CA THR A 90 15.39 3.98 4.04
C THR A 90 15.46 2.77 3.11
N ASN A 91 15.74 1.60 3.68
CA ASN A 91 15.71 0.31 3.01
C ASN A 91 15.28 -0.76 4.02
N GLN A 92 14.00 -1.14 4.02
CA GLN A 92 13.42 -2.02 5.02
C GLN A 92 12.37 -2.97 4.45
N ASP A 93 12.23 -4.13 5.06
CA ASP A 93 11.12 -5.05 4.82
C ASP A 93 10.05 -4.85 5.89
N LEU A 94 8.83 -4.52 5.47
CA LEU A 94 7.68 -4.30 6.34
C LEU A 94 6.92 -5.59 6.66
N GLY A 95 7.54 -6.75 6.52
CA GLY A 95 6.94 -8.06 6.79
C GLY A 95 6.34 -8.69 5.55
N GLY A 96 7.15 -8.84 4.50
CA GLY A 96 6.78 -9.35 3.17
C GLY A 96 6.52 -8.26 2.14
N TYR A 97 6.86 -7.01 2.45
CA TYR A 97 6.72 -5.86 1.53
C TYR A 97 7.91 -4.92 1.71
N ARG A 98 8.81 -4.91 0.74
CA ARG A 98 10.05 -4.15 0.79
C ARG A 98 9.84 -2.71 0.35
N ILE A 99 10.32 -1.77 1.15
CA ILE A 99 10.44 -0.35 0.80
C ILE A 99 11.91 0.02 0.76
N ALA A 100 12.35 0.60 -0.36
CA ALA A 100 13.68 1.17 -0.50
C ALA A 100 13.62 2.46 -1.32
N PHE A 101 14.10 3.56 -0.72
CA PHE A 101 14.34 4.80 -1.43
C PHE A 101 15.84 5.03 -1.62
N GLY A 102 16.19 6.05 -2.39
CA GLY A 102 17.55 6.51 -2.61
C GLY A 102 17.57 7.96 -3.10
N PRO A 103 18.73 8.62 -3.07
CA PRO A 103 18.86 10.02 -3.52
C PRO A 103 18.44 10.21 -4.99
N ASN A 104 18.61 9.17 -5.80
CA ASN A 104 18.22 9.15 -7.22
C ASN A 104 17.01 8.24 -7.51
N ASN A 105 16.39 7.63 -6.49
CA ASN A 105 15.22 6.77 -6.66
C ASN A 105 14.19 7.01 -5.55
N ARG A 106 13.10 7.69 -5.89
CA ARG A 106 11.99 7.97 -4.97
C ARG A 106 10.80 7.03 -5.16
N ALA A 107 10.89 6.07 -6.10
CA ALA A 107 9.91 5.00 -6.24
C ALA A 107 10.24 3.89 -5.23
N GLY A 108 9.63 4.01 -4.04
CA GLY A 108 9.96 3.20 -2.86
C GLY A 108 9.68 1.70 -2.97
N SER A 109 8.85 1.28 -3.93
CA SER A 109 8.44 -0.10 -4.12
C SER A 109 8.40 -0.45 -5.60
N GLN A 110 8.76 -1.70 -5.91
CA GLN A 110 8.58 -2.33 -7.23
C GLN A 110 7.54 -3.46 -7.16
N PHE A 111 6.82 -3.56 -6.04
CA PHE A 111 5.81 -4.61 -5.86
C PHE A 111 4.67 -4.39 -6.84
N VAL A 112 4.39 -5.43 -7.62
CA VAL A 112 3.20 -5.51 -8.47
C VAL A 112 2.60 -6.89 -8.31
N GLN A 113 1.28 -6.94 -8.20
CA GLN A 113 0.52 -8.18 -8.18
C GLN A 113 -0.68 -8.04 -9.11
N LEU A 114 -0.89 -9.00 -10.00
CA LEU A 114 -2.11 -9.03 -10.80
C LEU A 114 -3.26 -9.59 -9.96
N THR A 115 -4.44 -9.00 -10.12
CA THR A 115 -5.71 -9.54 -9.63
C THR A 115 -6.74 -9.50 -10.74
N VAL A 116 -7.73 -10.37 -10.71
CA VAL A 116 -8.82 -10.40 -11.69
C VAL A 116 -10.15 -10.28 -10.98
N ILE A 117 -11.05 -9.48 -11.53
CA ILE A 117 -12.44 -9.42 -11.04
C ILE A 117 -13.16 -10.71 -11.46
N GLY A 118 -13.52 -11.53 -10.48
CA GLY A 118 -14.26 -12.76 -10.63
C GLY A 118 -15.78 -12.57 -10.63
N ALA A 119 -16.49 -13.70 -10.56
CA ALA A 119 -17.95 -13.68 -10.45
C ALA A 119 -18.41 -12.95 -9.17
N GLY A 120 -19.46 -12.14 -9.30
CA GLY A 120 -20.00 -11.36 -8.18
C GLY A 120 -19.07 -10.24 -7.70
N GLY A 121 -18.11 -9.79 -8.54
CA GLY A 121 -17.25 -8.65 -8.22
C GLY A 121 -16.10 -8.95 -7.27
N LYS A 122 -15.92 -10.21 -6.86
CA LYS A 122 -14.85 -10.61 -5.94
C LYS A 122 -13.51 -10.62 -6.66
N LEU A 123 -12.49 -10.05 -6.03
CA LEU A 123 -11.13 -10.13 -6.54
C LEU A 123 -10.54 -11.52 -6.32
N ILE A 124 -9.88 -12.02 -7.37
CA ILE A 124 -9.12 -13.25 -7.37
C ILE A 124 -7.65 -12.88 -7.55
N LYS A 125 -6.79 -13.43 -6.71
CA LYS A 125 -5.33 -13.35 -6.80
C LYS A 125 -4.79 -14.55 -7.56
#